data_AF-A0A848PEJ8-F1
#
_entry.id   AF-A0A848PEJ8-F1
#
_cell.length_a   1.000
_cell.length_b   1.000
_cell.length_c   1.000
_cell.angle_alpha   90.00
_cell.angle_beta   90.00
_cell.angle_gamma   90.00
#
_symmetry.space_group_name_H-M   'P 1'
#
loop_
_entity.id
_entity.type
_entity.pdbx_description
1 polymer ?
#
loop_
_entity_poly.entity_id
_entity_poly.type
_entity_poly.pdbx_seq_one_letter_code
_entity_poly.pdbx_strand_id
1 'polypeptide(L)'
;MEFVAWGVDAQTGEEGYLRSDVTADAVAYLMDAVRLEGDLHLRDIFALLECNPILLQMFRRQYAAEYLAEARKNPAAPYTGEYEAEGIEYLELRPDWEKNAQTGELVVRHGLSIVGIGHVLRQDVELNGGMLYCAGTRIQWSIMFCPLAELWNLPLRFNGNVPVVEGNGISSDCPGSAVLVPSLAQIIHGVLWELSFGGGPEQTADLVDELADAGADANAWTVRSVDELLGPAEARKD
;
A
#
# COMPACT_ATOMS: atom_id res chain seq x y z
N MET A 1 0.04 -17.07 11.47
CA MET A 1 -1.18 -16.35 11.85
C MET A 1 -1.72 -16.97 13.12
N GLU A 2 -1.96 -16.16 14.15
CA GLU A 2 -2.50 -16.65 15.42
C GLU A 2 -3.94 -16.18 15.58
N PHE A 3 -4.80 -17.08 16.04
CA PHE A 3 -6.12 -16.75 16.56
C PHE A 3 -6.05 -16.68 18.09
N VAL A 4 -6.72 -15.68 18.67
CA VAL A 4 -6.71 -15.45 20.12
C VAL A 4 -8.14 -15.44 20.64
N ALA A 5 -8.44 -16.33 21.58
CA ALA A 5 -9.76 -16.40 22.21
C ALA A 5 -9.64 -16.64 23.71
N TRP A 6 -10.65 -16.18 24.46
CA TRP A 6 -10.75 -16.48 25.89
C TRP A 6 -11.13 -17.95 26.09
N GLY A 7 -10.42 -18.65 26.98
CA GLY A 7 -10.68 -20.04 27.30
C GLY A 7 -9.96 -20.51 28.55
N VAL A 8 -10.08 -21.81 28.84
CA VAL A 8 -9.34 -22.49 29.89
C VAL A 8 -8.19 -23.25 29.23
N ASP A 9 -6.96 -22.97 29.64
CA ASP A 9 -5.79 -23.69 29.14
C ASP A 9 -5.86 -25.15 29.60
N ALA A 10 -5.82 -26.08 28.64
CA ALA A 10 -6.02 -27.50 28.93
C ALA A 10 -4.87 -28.15 29.74
N GLN A 11 -3.70 -27.50 29.81
CA GLN A 11 -2.53 -28.02 30.52
C GLN A 11 -2.43 -27.48 31.95
N THR A 12 -2.77 -26.21 32.14
CA THR A 12 -2.64 -25.50 33.43
C THR A 12 -3.98 -25.36 34.17
N GLY A 13 -5.10 -25.45 33.45
CA GLY A 13 -6.43 -25.21 34.00
C GLY A 13 -6.73 -23.74 34.29
N GLU A 14 -5.85 -22.84 33.89
CA GLU A 14 -6.00 -21.39 34.11
C GLU A 14 -6.88 -20.76 33.02
N GLU A 15 -7.72 -19.81 33.42
CA GLU A 15 -8.49 -18.99 32.49
C GLU A 15 -7.61 -17.88 31.90
N GLY A 16 -7.67 -17.72 30.58
CA GLY A 16 -6.91 -16.67 29.91
C GLY A 16 -7.15 -16.62 28.41
N TYR A 17 -6.42 -15.73 27.75
CA TYR A 17 -6.39 -15.68 26.29
C TYR A 17 -5.47 -16.77 25.75
N LEU A 18 -6.06 -17.76 25.09
CA LEU A 18 -5.37 -18.84 24.42
C LEU A 18 -5.02 -18.43 23.00
N ARG A 19 -3.80 -18.78 22.56
CA ARG A 19 -3.32 -18.54 21.20
C ARG A 19 -3.24 -19.86 20.45
N SER A 20 -3.75 -19.88 19.22
CA SER A 20 -3.67 -21.04 18.33
C SER A 20 -3.16 -20.61 16.96
N ASP A 21 -2.18 -21.33 16.43
CA ASP A 21 -1.75 -21.14 15.05
C ASP A 21 -2.85 -21.62 14.10
N VAL A 22 -3.35 -20.69 13.28
CA VAL A 22 -4.41 -20.93 12.29
C VAL A 22 -3.91 -20.65 10.88
N THR A 23 -2.60 -20.64 10.66
CA THR A 23 -1.99 -20.32 9.36
C THR A 23 -2.53 -21.19 8.23
N ALA A 24 -2.75 -22.49 8.48
CA ALA A 24 -3.27 -23.43 7.48
C ALA A 24 -4.78 -23.27 7.20
N ASP A 25 -5.52 -22.62 8.11
CA ASP A 25 -6.97 -22.42 8.05
C ASP A 25 -7.33 -20.95 7.85
N ALA A 26 -6.37 -20.10 7.44
CA ALA A 26 -6.52 -18.66 7.37
C ALA A 26 -7.71 -18.20 6.52
N VAL A 27 -8.12 -19.02 5.54
CA VAL A 27 -9.34 -18.80 4.76
C VAL A 27 -10.61 -18.67 5.61
N ALA A 28 -10.72 -19.42 6.71
CA ALA A 28 -11.87 -19.39 7.60
C ALA A 28 -11.99 -18.06 8.37
N TYR A 29 -10.88 -17.32 8.50
CA TYR A 29 -10.74 -16.09 9.27
C TYR A 29 -10.65 -14.85 8.37
N LEU A 30 -10.92 -14.97 7.07
CA LEU A 30 -10.76 -13.88 6.10
C LEU A 30 -11.53 -12.61 6.45
N MET A 31 -12.72 -12.76 7.04
CA MET A 31 -13.60 -11.66 7.39
C MET A 31 -13.39 -11.16 8.82
N ASP A 32 -12.56 -11.84 9.61
CA ASP A 32 -12.30 -11.47 10.99
C ASP A 32 -11.35 -10.27 11.04
N ALA A 33 -11.59 -9.39 12.02
CA ALA A 33 -10.72 -8.26 12.30
C ALA A 33 -9.37 -8.79 12.79
N VAL A 34 -8.28 -8.29 12.20
CA VAL A 34 -6.92 -8.72 12.51
C VAL A 34 -6.03 -7.54 12.90
N ARG A 35 -4.96 -7.84 13.62
CA ARG A 35 -3.90 -6.90 13.98
C ARG A 35 -2.59 -7.39 13.41
N LEU A 36 -1.80 -6.47 12.88
CA LEU A 36 -0.41 -6.73 12.53
C LEU A 36 0.42 -6.46 13.77
N GLU A 37 0.98 -7.50 14.37
CA GLU A 37 1.82 -7.42 15.56
C GLU A 37 3.21 -7.99 15.27
N GLY A 38 4.24 -7.39 15.87
CA GLY A 38 5.64 -7.78 15.69
C GLY A 38 6.25 -7.32 14.37
N ASP A 39 7.37 -7.94 14.01
CA ASP A 39 8.14 -7.64 12.80
C ASP A 39 7.57 -8.40 11.59
N LEU A 40 6.37 -8.00 11.18
CA LEU A 40 5.71 -8.52 9.99
C LEU A 40 6.30 -7.86 8.75
N HIS A 41 6.52 -8.64 7.70
CA HIS A 41 7.07 -8.21 6.43
C HIS A 41 6.13 -8.57 5.28
N LEU A 42 6.32 -7.95 4.11
CA LEU A 42 5.50 -8.25 2.93
C LEU A 42 5.51 -9.76 2.58
N ARG A 43 6.68 -10.40 2.67
CA ARG A 43 6.84 -11.85 2.47
C ARG A 43 5.95 -12.72 3.34
N ASP A 44 5.57 -12.26 4.53
CA ASP A 44 4.76 -13.05 5.47
C ASP A 44 3.30 -13.14 4.98
N ILE A 45 2.81 -12.11 4.28
CA ILE A 45 1.51 -12.14 3.59
C ILE A 45 1.54 -13.18 2.46
N PHE A 46 2.63 -13.24 1.69
CA PHE A 46 2.77 -14.22 0.62
C PHE A 46 3.00 -15.64 1.13
N ALA A 47 3.70 -15.82 2.25
CA ALA A 47 3.80 -17.10 2.93
C ALA A 47 2.42 -17.61 3.37
N LEU A 48 1.54 -16.72 3.85
CA LEU A 48 0.16 -17.06 4.17
C LEU A 48 -0.62 -17.50 2.93
N LEU A 49 -0.46 -16.81 1.79
CA LEU A 49 -1.06 -17.21 0.51
C LEU A 49 -0.55 -18.58 0.04
N GLU A 50 0.75 -18.83 0.17
CA GLU A 50 1.37 -20.11 -0.20
C GLU A 50 0.83 -21.28 0.63
N CYS A 51 0.62 -21.08 1.94
CA CYS A 51 0.02 -22.08 2.82
C CYS A 51 -1.46 -22.35 2.51
N ASN A 52 -2.15 -21.47 1.79
CA ASN A 52 -3.60 -21.54 1.56
C ASN A 52 -3.94 -21.42 0.06
N PRO A 53 -3.96 -22.52 -0.70
CA PRO A 53 -4.26 -22.49 -2.13
C PRO A 53 -5.62 -21.88 -2.49
N ILE A 54 -6.61 -21.93 -1.58
CA ILE A 54 -7.91 -21.30 -1.77
C ILE A 54 -7.76 -19.78 -1.82
N LEU A 55 -6.88 -19.19 -1.02
CA LEU A 55 -6.62 -17.74 -1.06
C LEU A 55 -6.05 -17.33 -2.43
N LEU A 56 -5.13 -18.11 -2.99
CA LEU A 56 -4.62 -17.88 -4.35
C LEU A 56 -5.74 -17.88 -5.40
N GLN A 57 -6.71 -18.78 -5.28
CA GLN A 57 -7.87 -18.81 -6.18
C GLN A 57 -8.80 -17.61 -5.98
N MET A 58 -9.02 -17.17 -4.74
CA MET A 58 -9.87 -16.03 -4.41
C MET A 58 -9.29 -14.72 -4.96
N PHE A 59 -7.98 -14.53 -4.83
CA PHE A 59 -7.26 -13.33 -5.28
C PHE A 59 -6.62 -13.47 -6.66
N ARG A 60 -7.10 -14.43 -7.47
CA ARG A 60 -6.57 -14.68 -8.83
C ARG A 60 -6.65 -13.47 -9.77
N ARG A 61 -7.61 -12.57 -9.55
CA ARG A 61 -7.81 -11.38 -10.39
C ARG A 61 -6.77 -10.30 -10.11
N GLN A 62 -6.08 -10.41 -8.98
CA GLN A 62 -4.97 -9.56 -8.58
C GLN A 62 -3.63 -10.32 -8.70
N TYR A 63 -3.58 -11.34 -9.57
CA TYR A 63 -2.36 -12.06 -9.94
C TYR A 63 -1.57 -12.64 -8.76
N ALA A 64 -2.27 -13.06 -7.69
CA ALA A 64 -1.65 -13.54 -6.46
C ALA A 64 -0.67 -14.71 -6.68
N ALA A 65 -1.00 -15.63 -7.59
CA ALA A 65 -0.17 -16.79 -7.89
C ALA A 65 1.08 -16.39 -8.69
N GLU A 66 0.94 -15.42 -9.58
CA GLU A 66 1.98 -14.88 -10.43
C GLU A 66 3.01 -14.08 -9.61
N TYR A 67 2.56 -13.23 -8.68
CA TYR A 67 3.44 -12.53 -7.75
C TYR A 67 4.15 -13.51 -6.79
N LEU A 68 3.46 -14.55 -6.31
CA LEU A 68 4.11 -15.60 -5.52
C LEU A 68 5.19 -16.35 -6.34
N ALA A 69 4.94 -16.58 -7.63
CA ALA A 69 5.91 -17.18 -8.53
C ALA A 69 7.10 -16.23 -8.82
N GLU A 70 6.84 -14.93 -8.98
CA GLU A 70 7.86 -13.90 -9.17
C GLU A 70 8.81 -13.82 -7.98
N ALA A 71 8.27 -13.83 -6.76
CA ALA A 71 9.05 -13.81 -5.52
C ALA A 71 10.05 -14.97 -5.41
N ARG A 72 9.80 -16.09 -6.09
CA ARG A 72 10.71 -17.24 -6.14
C ARG A 72 11.81 -17.11 -7.20
N LYS A 73 11.64 -16.24 -8.20
CA LYS A 73 12.59 -16.07 -9.32
C LYS A 73 13.76 -15.17 -8.94
N ASN A 74 13.46 -14.08 -8.24
CA ASN A 74 14.43 -13.04 -7.95
C ASN A 74 14.81 -13.07 -6.47
N PRO A 75 16.11 -13.06 -6.12
CA PRO A 75 16.51 -12.93 -4.72
C PRO A 75 16.03 -11.58 -4.20
N ALA A 76 15.26 -11.61 -3.12
CA ALA A 76 14.79 -10.40 -2.46
C ALA A 76 15.96 -9.55 -1.94
N ALA A 77 15.86 -8.23 -2.09
CA ALA A 77 16.82 -7.30 -1.52
C ALA A 77 16.85 -7.47 0.00
N PRO A 78 18.03 -7.57 0.65
CA PRO A 78 18.09 -7.69 2.09
C PRO A 78 17.63 -6.38 2.74
N TYR A 79 16.75 -6.48 3.74
CA TYR A 79 16.43 -5.34 4.59
C TYR A 79 17.51 -5.18 5.66
N THR A 80 18.29 -4.10 5.58
CA THR A 80 19.38 -3.81 6.53
C THR A 80 18.93 -2.90 7.68
N GLY A 81 17.83 -2.15 7.50
CA GLY A 81 17.39 -1.10 8.42
C GLY A 81 18.35 0.10 8.49
N GLU A 82 19.37 0.13 7.64
CA GLU A 82 20.30 1.25 7.56
C GLU A 82 19.60 2.48 6.96
N TYR A 83 20.03 3.66 7.40
CA TYR A 83 19.43 4.92 6.94
C TYR A 83 19.80 5.19 5.49
N GLU A 84 18.77 5.32 4.65
CA GLU A 84 18.88 5.80 3.27
C GLU A 84 17.89 6.95 3.05
N ALA A 85 18.37 8.12 2.61
CA ALA A 85 17.54 9.32 2.53
C ALA A 85 16.40 9.20 1.50
N GLU A 86 16.66 8.52 0.39
CA GLU A 86 15.70 8.29 -0.69
C GLU A 86 15.10 6.87 -0.65
N GLY A 87 15.53 6.04 0.30
CA GLY A 87 15.06 4.66 0.45
C GLY A 87 13.72 4.56 1.17
N ILE A 88 13.09 3.39 1.05
CA ILE A 88 11.88 3.02 1.81
C ILE A 88 12.32 2.33 3.11
N GLU A 89 11.90 2.87 4.27
CA GLU A 89 12.13 2.25 5.58
C GLU A 89 11.14 1.11 5.83
N TYR A 90 9.87 1.32 5.50
CA TYR A 90 8.81 0.33 5.69
C TYR A 90 7.62 0.58 4.76
N LEU A 91 6.76 -0.43 4.62
CA LEU A 91 5.48 -0.34 3.92
C LEU A 91 4.36 -0.06 4.92
N GLU A 92 3.48 0.88 4.58
CA GLU A 92 2.34 1.25 5.40
C GLU A 92 1.03 0.95 4.68
N LEU A 93 0.22 0.07 5.25
CA LEU A 93 -1.19 -0.10 4.90
C LEU A 93 -2.03 0.96 5.61
N ARG A 94 -2.82 1.70 4.87
CA ARG A 94 -3.72 2.72 5.42
C ARG A 94 -5.05 2.77 4.68
N PRO A 95 -6.15 3.16 5.35
CA PRO A 95 -7.44 3.37 4.68
C PRO A 95 -7.32 4.37 3.53
N ASP A 96 -7.97 4.05 2.41
CA ASP A 96 -8.09 4.97 1.28
C ASP A 96 -9.30 5.90 1.47
N TRP A 97 -9.18 7.13 0.96
CA TRP A 97 -10.16 8.19 1.15
C TRP A 97 -10.47 8.87 -0.18
N GLU A 98 -11.75 9.06 -0.45
CA GLU A 98 -12.20 9.84 -1.58
C GLU A 98 -13.03 11.03 -1.10
N LYS A 99 -12.73 12.23 -1.60
CA LYS A 99 -13.61 13.37 -1.43
C LYS A 99 -14.74 13.27 -2.45
N ASN A 100 -15.97 13.10 -1.99
CA ASN A 100 -17.15 13.18 -2.84
C ASN A 100 -17.20 14.56 -3.50
N ALA A 101 -17.08 14.61 -4.82
CA ALA A 101 -17.03 15.86 -5.57
C ALA A 101 -18.35 16.67 -5.52
N GLN A 102 -19.48 16.02 -5.22
CA GLN A 102 -20.81 16.63 -5.19
C GLN A 102 -21.17 17.15 -3.80
N THR A 103 -20.84 16.40 -2.75
CA THR A 103 -21.16 16.76 -1.36
C THR A 103 -19.99 17.41 -0.62
N GLY A 104 -18.77 17.25 -1.12
CA GLY A 104 -17.55 17.72 -0.46
C GLY A 104 -17.10 16.86 0.72
N GLU A 105 -17.86 15.81 1.06
CA GLU A 105 -17.59 14.91 2.18
C GLU A 105 -16.47 13.93 1.86
N LEU A 106 -15.62 13.63 2.84
CA LEU A 106 -14.68 12.52 2.73
C LEU A 106 -15.41 11.21 2.99
N VAL A 107 -15.34 10.30 2.03
CA VAL A 107 -15.90 8.96 2.12
C VAL A 107 -14.71 8.00 2.15
N VAL A 108 -14.67 7.14 3.17
CA VAL A 108 -13.70 6.04 3.22
C VAL A 108 -13.99 5.13 2.02
N ARG A 109 -13.00 4.94 1.13
CA ARG A 109 -13.06 3.86 0.16
C ARG A 109 -12.89 2.56 0.94
N HIS A 110 -13.70 1.55 0.63
CA HIS A 110 -13.69 0.27 1.35
C HIS A 110 -12.37 -0.54 1.18
N GLY A 111 -11.31 0.05 0.62
CA GLY A 111 -10.01 -0.55 0.39
C GLY A 111 -8.91 0.06 1.27
N LEU A 112 -7.82 -0.70 1.40
CA LEU A 112 -6.56 -0.20 1.96
C LEU A 112 -5.63 0.12 0.79
N SER A 113 -4.89 1.22 0.92
CA SER A 113 -3.72 1.50 0.07
C SER A 113 -2.46 1.07 0.81
N ILE A 114 -1.43 0.68 0.07
CA ILE A 114 -0.08 0.45 0.60
C ILE A 114 0.86 1.48 0.00
N VAL A 115 1.68 2.10 0.86
CA VAL A 115 2.66 3.11 0.46
C VAL A 115 4.01 2.81 1.07
N GLY A 116 5.08 3.19 0.37
CA GLY A 116 6.43 3.16 0.91
C GLY A 116 6.66 4.37 1.80
N ILE A 117 7.07 4.17 3.04
CA ILE A 117 7.43 5.24 3.95
C ILE A 117 8.94 5.27 4.10
N GLY A 118 9.56 6.38 3.70
CA GLY A 118 10.99 6.60 3.83
C GLY A 118 11.42 6.94 5.25
N HIS A 119 12.74 7.00 5.45
CA HIS A 119 13.33 7.37 6.73
C HIS A 119 13.03 8.83 7.11
N VAL A 120 13.12 9.14 8.41
CA VAL A 120 13.09 10.55 8.86
C VAL A 120 14.34 11.25 8.34
N LEU A 121 14.14 12.23 7.47
CA LEU A 121 15.21 12.96 6.81
C LEU A 121 16.07 13.69 7.85
N ARG A 122 17.39 13.43 7.81
CA ARG A 122 18.37 14.07 8.69
C ARG A 122 18.77 15.47 8.22
N GLN A 123 18.56 15.75 6.94
CA GLN A 123 18.88 16.99 6.28
C GLN A 123 17.81 17.30 5.24
N ASP A 124 17.76 18.58 4.88
CA ASP A 124 16.96 19.07 3.78
C ASP A 124 17.37 18.40 2.44
N VAL A 125 16.38 18.10 1.60
CA VAL A 125 16.55 17.54 0.25
C VAL A 125 16.11 18.60 -0.76
N GLU A 126 17.02 19.01 -1.62
CA GLU A 126 16.78 20.01 -2.67
C GLU A 126 16.74 19.34 -4.05
N LEU A 127 15.82 19.77 -4.90
CA LEU A 127 15.76 19.37 -6.30
C LEU A 127 15.66 20.62 -7.18
N ASN A 128 16.54 20.73 -8.19
CA ASN A 128 16.57 21.85 -9.14
C ASN A 128 16.63 23.25 -8.49
N GLY A 129 17.33 23.38 -7.36
CA GLY A 129 17.50 24.66 -6.64
C GLY A 129 16.30 25.09 -5.79
N GLY A 130 15.31 24.21 -5.60
CA GLY A 130 14.21 24.38 -4.66
C GLY A 130 14.21 23.29 -3.58
N MET A 131 13.75 23.65 -2.37
CA MET A 131 13.55 22.70 -1.27
C MET A 131 12.41 21.74 -1.61
N LEU A 132 12.71 20.45 -1.73
CA LEU A 132 11.71 19.41 -2.03
C LEU A 132 11.17 18.80 -0.74
N TYR A 133 12.04 18.49 0.21
CA TYR A 133 11.66 17.94 1.52
C TYR A 133 12.52 18.52 2.64
N CYS A 134 11.89 18.86 3.77
CA CYS A 134 12.59 19.39 4.93
C CYS A 134 13.11 18.29 5.85
N ALA A 135 14.21 18.55 6.55
CA ALA A 135 14.69 17.74 7.66
C ALA A 135 13.57 17.51 8.70
N GLY A 136 13.51 16.30 9.24
CA GLY A 136 12.47 15.88 10.19
C GLY A 136 11.19 15.35 9.54
N THR A 137 11.05 15.42 8.22
CA THR A 137 9.93 14.82 7.48
C THR A 137 10.28 13.42 6.96
N ARG A 138 9.29 12.69 6.43
CA ARG A 138 9.46 11.39 5.76
C ARG A 138 8.92 11.50 4.34
N ILE A 139 9.67 10.97 3.37
CA ILE A 139 9.18 10.85 1.98
C ILE A 139 8.14 9.73 1.92
N GLN A 140 7.04 9.95 1.18
CA GLN A 140 6.07 8.90 0.86
C GLN A 140 6.25 8.51 -0.60
N TRP A 141 6.56 7.24 -0.81
CA TRP A 141 6.76 6.64 -2.12
C TRP A 141 5.50 5.90 -2.55
N SER A 142 5.09 6.13 -3.80
CA SER A 142 4.23 5.15 -4.46
C SER A 142 5.07 3.90 -4.69
N ILE A 143 4.47 2.74 -4.46
CA ILE A 143 5.10 1.45 -4.76
C ILE A 143 4.60 0.87 -6.09
N MET A 144 3.78 1.63 -6.83
CA MET A 144 3.30 1.20 -8.14
C MET A 144 4.51 0.94 -9.03
N PHE A 145 4.51 -0.22 -9.67
CA PHE A 145 5.57 -0.68 -10.57
C PHE A 145 6.93 -0.97 -9.91
N CYS A 146 7.05 -0.88 -8.59
CA CYS A 146 8.25 -1.32 -7.89
C CYS A 146 8.43 -2.84 -8.04
N PRO A 147 9.64 -3.33 -8.35
CA PRO A 147 9.90 -4.76 -8.39
C PRO A 147 9.60 -5.41 -7.03
N LEU A 148 8.88 -6.53 -7.04
CA LEU A 148 8.48 -7.20 -5.78
C LEU A 148 9.70 -7.57 -4.91
N ALA A 149 10.83 -7.90 -5.54
CA ALA A 149 12.08 -8.24 -4.86
C ALA A 149 12.62 -7.10 -3.97
N GLU A 150 12.35 -5.85 -4.30
CA GLU A 150 12.76 -4.68 -3.50
C GLU A 150 11.84 -4.46 -2.30
N LEU A 151 10.57 -4.85 -2.42
CA LEU A 151 9.56 -4.66 -1.38
C LEU A 151 9.46 -5.85 -0.41
N TRP A 152 9.89 -7.03 -0.85
CA TRP A 152 9.62 -8.32 -0.21
C TRP A 152 10.01 -8.40 1.27
N ASN A 153 11.19 -7.88 1.59
CA ASN A 153 11.75 -7.90 2.94
C ASN A 153 11.50 -6.59 3.70
N LEU A 154 10.71 -5.65 3.18
CA LEU A 154 10.36 -4.46 3.93
C LEU A 154 9.36 -4.79 5.04
N PRO A 155 9.51 -4.18 6.24
CA PRO A 155 8.50 -4.28 7.29
C PRO A 155 7.15 -3.75 6.80
N LEU A 156 6.08 -4.42 7.18
CA LEU A 156 4.70 -4.05 6.85
C LEU A 156 3.98 -3.61 8.13
N ARG A 157 3.51 -2.37 8.12
CA ARG A 157 2.79 -1.75 9.23
C ARG A 157 1.38 -1.38 8.79
N PHE A 158 0.48 -1.28 9.76
CA PHE A 158 -0.87 -0.79 9.52
C PHE A 158 -1.11 0.50 10.29
N ASN A 159 -1.48 1.55 9.58
CA ASN A 159 -1.87 2.83 10.13
C ASN A 159 -3.39 2.99 9.97
N GLY A 160 -4.13 2.59 11.00
CA GLY A 160 -5.59 2.65 11.03
C GLY A 160 -6.15 4.01 11.41
N ASN A 161 -5.31 5.04 11.60
CA ASN A 161 -5.77 6.36 12.01
C ASN A 161 -6.55 7.03 10.88
N VAL A 162 -7.80 7.32 11.17
CA VAL A 162 -8.78 7.86 10.24
C VAL A 162 -9.19 9.23 10.76
N PRO A 163 -8.80 10.34 10.11
CA PRO A 163 -9.29 11.65 10.50
C PRO A 163 -10.80 11.73 10.24
N VAL A 164 -11.58 12.01 11.29
CA VAL A 164 -13.02 12.24 11.16
C VAL A 164 -13.22 13.71 10.86
N VAL A 165 -13.79 14.04 9.70
CA VAL A 165 -14.09 15.43 9.34
C VAL A 165 -15.58 15.69 9.59
N GLU A 166 -15.91 16.77 10.31
CA GLU A 166 -17.30 17.23 10.40
C GLU A 166 -17.76 17.78 9.05
N GLY A 167 -18.96 17.38 8.62
CA GLY A 167 -19.55 17.81 7.37
C GLY A 167 -19.49 19.34 7.23
N ASN A 168 -18.84 19.78 6.16
CA ASN A 168 -18.76 21.15 5.62
C ASN A 168 -17.47 21.97 5.88
N GLY A 169 -16.33 21.36 6.19
CA GLY A 169 -15.07 22.14 6.18
C GLY A 169 -13.81 21.31 6.21
N ILE A 170 -12.86 21.62 5.32
CA ILE A 170 -11.45 21.21 5.45
C ILE A 170 -10.86 22.06 6.57
N SER A 171 -11.18 21.71 7.81
CA SER A 171 -10.46 22.16 8.99
C SER A 171 -9.59 20.99 9.43
N SER A 172 -8.27 21.19 9.48
CA SER A 172 -7.31 20.28 10.11
C SER A 172 -7.58 20.08 11.60
N ASP A 173 -8.51 20.83 12.18
CA ASP A 173 -8.82 20.88 13.60
C ASP A 173 -10.10 20.10 13.94
N CYS A 174 -10.34 18.97 13.27
CA CYS A 174 -11.40 18.05 13.70
C CYS A 174 -10.88 17.17 14.84
N PRO A 175 -11.51 17.17 16.03
CA PRO A 175 -10.95 16.56 17.25
C PRO A 175 -11.14 15.03 17.34
N GLY A 176 -11.53 14.37 16.24
CA GLY A 176 -11.86 12.94 16.24
C GLY A 176 -10.95 12.14 15.31
N SER A 177 -10.25 11.15 15.86
CA SER A 177 -9.63 10.07 15.10
C SER A 177 -10.40 8.78 15.35
N ALA A 178 -10.86 8.11 14.29
CA ALA A 178 -11.26 6.71 14.40
C ALA A 178 -10.04 5.81 14.16
N VAL A 179 -10.05 4.63 14.78
CA VAL A 179 -9.07 3.58 14.47
C VAL A 179 -9.81 2.49 13.71
N LEU A 180 -9.51 2.35 12.43
CA LEU A 180 -9.99 1.24 11.62
C LEU A 180 -9.22 -0.02 12.01
N VAL A 181 -9.90 -1.15 12.17
CA VAL A 181 -9.25 -2.46 12.31
C VAL A 181 -9.63 -3.27 11.06
N PRO A 182 -8.67 -3.65 10.21
CA PRO A 182 -8.97 -4.28 8.94
C PRO A 182 -9.25 -5.76 9.13
N SER A 183 -10.02 -6.35 8.20
CA SER A 183 -10.07 -7.80 8.08
C SER A 183 -8.84 -8.36 7.36
N LEU A 184 -8.58 -9.66 7.51
CA LEU A 184 -7.51 -10.31 6.77
C LEU A 184 -7.69 -10.16 5.24
N ALA A 185 -8.93 -10.25 4.76
CA ALA A 185 -9.26 -10.04 3.36
C ALA A 185 -8.90 -8.63 2.89
N GLN A 186 -9.11 -7.60 3.72
CA GLN A 186 -8.77 -6.22 3.39
C GLN A 186 -7.25 -6.01 3.31
N ILE A 187 -6.47 -6.64 4.20
CA ILE A 187 -5.01 -6.60 4.15
C ILE A 187 -4.49 -7.23 2.86
N ILE A 188 -4.90 -8.47 2.58
CA ILE A 188 -4.45 -9.20 1.38
C ILE A 188 -4.87 -8.44 0.13
N HIS A 189 -6.12 -7.96 0.08
CA HIS A 189 -6.60 -7.15 -1.04
C HIS A 189 -5.79 -5.87 -1.21
N GLY A 190 -5.53 -5.11 -0.14
CA GLY A 190 -4.79 -3.84 -0.22
C GLY A 190 -3.37 -4.03 -0.75
N VAL A 191 -2.67 -5.07 -0.27
CA VAL A 191 -1.34 -5.44 -0.76
C VAL A 191 -1.38 -5.76 -2.25
N LEU A 192 -2.25 -6.69 -2.66
CA LEU A 192 -2.29 -7.16 -4.04
C LEU A 192 -2.82 -6.10 -5.01
N TRP A 193 -3.72 -5.23 -4.55
CA TRP A 193 -4.29 -4.16 -5.36
C TRP A 193 -3.21 -3.23 -5.90
N GLU A 194 -2.37 -2.66 -5.03
CA GLU A 194 -1.29 -1.75 -5.44
C GLU A 194 -0.24 -2.43 -6.30
N LEU A 195 0.15 -3.68 -5.97
CA LEU A 195 1.09 -4.43 -6.80
C LEU A 195 0.52 -4.65 -8.21
N SER A 196 -0.75 -5.05 -8.31
CA SER A 196 -1.41 -5.41 -9.57
C SER A 196 -1.82 -4.24 -10.46
N PHE A 197 -1.43 -3.01 -10.14
CA PHE A 197 -1.83 -1.83 -10.91
C PHE A 197 -1.42 -1.91 -12.39
N GLY A 198 -0.19 -2.37 -12.66
CA GLY A 198 0.33 -2.61 -14.01
C GLY A 198 -0.11 -3.94 -14.64
N GLY A 199 -0.99 -4.69 -13.99
CA GLY A 199 -1.28 -6.08 -14.34
C GLY A 199 -0.45 -7.05 -13.52
N GLY A 200 -0.18 -8.25 -14.06
CA GLY A 200 0.73 -9.20 -13.42
C GLY A 200 2.20 -8.71 -13.48
N PRO A 201 3.13 -9.44 -12.84
CA PRO A 201 4.56 -9.11 -12.81
C PRO A 201 5.19 -8.81 -14.17
N GLU A 202 4.93 -9.67 -15.16
CA GLU A 202 5.49 -9.54 -16.52
C GLU A 202 4.92 -8.31 -17.24
N GLN A 203 3.60 -8.10 -17.14
CA GLN A 203 2.93 -6.94 -17.72
C GLN A 203 3.39 -5.62 -17.08
N THR A 204 3.65 -5.65 -15.77
CA THR A 204 4.21 -4.52 -15.04
C THR A 204 5.63 -4.20 -15.50
N ALA A 205 6.47 -5.21 -15.71
CA ALA A 205 7.82 -5.02 -16.23
C ALA A 205 7.80 -4.45 -17.65
N ASP A 206 6.97 -4.99 -18.54
CA ASP A 206 6.79 -4.48 -19.91
C ASP A 206 6.35 -3.01 -19.90
N LEU A 207 5.39 -2.65 -19.03
CA LEU A 207 4.92 -1.27 -18.89
C LEU A 207 6.02 -0.32 -18.36
N VAL A 208 6.86 -0.78 -17.44
CA VAL A 208 8.00 0.00 -16.92
C VAL A 208 9.00 0.28 -18.04
N ASP A 209 9.32 -0.73 -18.84
CA ASP A 209 10.23 -0.58 -19.99
C ASP A 209 9.65 0.40 -21.03
N GLU A 210 8.36 0.30 -21.35
CA GLU A 210 7.66 1.24 -22.25
C GLU A 210 7.72 2.69 -21.71
N LEU A 211 7.51 2.88 -20.41
CA LEU A 211 7.57 4.20 -19.77
C LEU A 211 8.99 4.77 -19.77
N ALA A 212 10.00 3.92 -19.53
CA ALA A 212 11.40 4.32 -19.57
C ALA A 212 11.82 4.77 -20.98
N ASP A 213 11.42 4.03 -22.02
CA ASP A 213 11.66 4.38 -23.41
C ASP A 213 10.97 5.70 -23.79
N ALA A 214 9.71 5.90 -23.40
CA ALA A 214 8.99 7.15 -23.63
C ALA A 214 9.60 8.36 -22.89
N GLY A 215 10.19 8.12 -21.71
CA GLY A 215 10.93 9.12 -20.93
C GLY A 215 12.28 9.49 -21.57
N ALA A 216 12.97 8.55 -22.20
CA ALA A 216 14.18 8.83 -22.98
C ALA A 216 13.87 9.69 -24.21
N ASP A 217 12.70 9.48 -24.81
CA ASP A 217 12.14 10.31 -25.90
C ASP A 217 11.47 11.60 -25.39
N ALA A 218 11.62 11.98 -24.11
CA ALA A 218 10.96 13.16 -23.53
C ALA A 218 11.27 14.49 -24.25
N ASN A 219 12.39 14.56 -24.96
CA ASN A 219 12.74 15.69 -25.84
C ASN A 219 11.82 15.82 -27.08
N ALA A 220 10.94 14.85 -27.34
CA ALA A 220 9.92 14.86 -28.40
C ALA A 220 8.55 15.35 -27.92
N TRP A 221 8.36 15.61 -26.62
CA TRP A 221 7.09 16.12 -26.11
C TRP A 221 6.88 17.55 -26.61
N THR A 222 5.80 17.77 -27.35
CA THR A 222 5.47 19.10 -27.85
C THR A 222 4.81 19.89 -26.73
N VAL A 223 5.52 20.88 -26.19
CA VAL A 223 4.90 21.89 -25.33
C VAL A 223 3.87 22.63 -26.17
N ARG A 224 2.59 22.48 -25.83
CA ARG A 224 1.51 23.28 -26.38
C ARG A 224 1.01 24.25 -25.33
N SER A 225 0.78 25.48 -25.71
CA SER A 225 0.10 26.45 -24.87
C SER A 225 -1.36 26.04 -24.65
N VAL A 226 -1.93 26.49 -23.54
CA VAL A 226 -3.36 26.29 -23.24
C VAL A 226 -4.23 26.87 -24.37
N ASP A 227 -3.81 27.99 -24.97
CA ASP A 227 -4.51 28.63 -26.09
C ASP A 227 -4.48 27.78 -27.38
N GLU A 228 -3.38 27.07 -27.64
CA GLU A 228 -3.29 26.12 -28.77
C GLU A 228 -4.15 24.86 -28.59
N LEU A 229 -4.39 24.46 -27.34
CA LEU A 229 -5.26 23.31 -27.01
C LEU A 229 -6.75 23.68 -27.04
N LEU A 230 -7.09 24.90 -26.65
CA LEU A 230 -8.47 25.38 -26.63
C LEU A 230 -8.96 25.90 -27.98
N GLY A 231 -8.04 26.16 -28.92
CA GLY A 231 -8.33 26.78 -30.21
C GLY A 231 -8.76 28.25 -30.06
N PRO A 232 -8.82 29.02 -31.17
CA PRO A 232 -9.30 30.40 -31.11
C PRO A 232 -10.75 30.44 -30.60
N ALA A 233 -11.01 31.30 -29.62
CA ALA A 233 -12.29 31.44 -28.91
C ALA A 233 -13.50 31.84 -29.80
N GLU A 234 -13.35 31.89 -31.13
CA GLU A 234 -14.35 32.38 -32.08
C GLU A 234 -15.19 31.27 -32.76
N ALA A 235 -15.26 30.06 -32.20
CA ALA A 235 -16.15 29.00 -32.69
C ALA A 235 -17.27 28.62 -31.70
N ARG A 236 -17.62 29.50 -30.75
CA ARG A 236 -18.83 29.39 -29.92
C ARG A 236 -19.69 30.66 -29.98
N LYS A 237 -20.18 30.93 -31.18
CA LYS A 237 -21.45 31.61 -31.53
C LYS A 237 -21.91 30.85 -32.78
N ASP A 238 -23.03 30.14 -32.85
CA ASP A 238 -24.33 30.25 -32.20
C ASP A 238 -24.91 28.86 -31.83
#